data_AF-A0A0A2V3Q8-F1
#
_entry.id   AF-A0A0A2V3Q8-F1
#
_cell.length_a   1.000
_cell.length_b   1.000
_cell.length_c   1.000
_cell.angle_alpha   90.00
_cell.angle_beta   90.00
_cell.angle_gamma   90.00
#
_symmetry.space_group_name_H-M   'P 1'
#
loop_
_entity.id
_entity.type
_entity.pdbx_description
1 polymer ?
#
loop_
_entity_poly.entity_id
_entity_poly.type
_entity_poly.pdbx_seq_one_letter_code
_entity_poly.pdbx_strand_id
1 'polypeptide(L)'
;MPSAIPSPRNPSYILNQIVISPSDADYLDQLIPSIREYSHGNRTSQLLQSLSKFALDREAEIERNCTSNHQEFVASVNQLLLVREGTVSLTSEILDLNQSIQASTERLAEQKKALVESRSHRQNIDDTSRALQDCLEVLRLANQVNDLLMKKSHYAALRALDELENVHLRSVTQYKIAEMIQRSVPATQKAIAEAVMADLNTWLYRIREMSQYLGEIALYHTDLRKRRQKQRAELNPYFGQFKLNSPVELVSDEHEEFDLLQNDDLQVDFTPLFECLHIHQSLGQMERFRGEYATTRRRQKELLLPPVIELVDEDGASLHTLLEEIAGFAIVERSTMRKIPDLRSSVDVDELWDSMCQGAVALISKALDAVDNAENILKIKNLIVLFMQAMDTWGFPVGIFDNFLITLFRKYAELLKKRFSDDFQEIVSTDDYMPMPIQNIEEYDKVLNVSWYTPEKPREEQTFPYVFPFSQMYPLCCIDIRNFLNQFYFFSNDDFQHQNMIDETLKESLDSLLSDKVCETLVESLSSQYLGQIVQILINLEHFEVACQELELLLAAARSPNSSSSGSPITLQATASRTQKRTGRKTDFRSSQF
;
A
#
# COMPACT_ATOMS: atom_id res chain seq x y z
N MET A 1 141.35 23.37 33.79
CA MET A 1 142.77 23.73 33.62
C MET A 1 143.05 24.94 34.50
N PRO A 2 143.67 24.81 35.69
CA PRO A 2 143.94 25.94 36.57
C PRO A 2 145.24 26.61 36.12
N SER A 3 145.18 27.86 35.69
CA SER A 3 146.37 28.57 35.21
C SER A 3 146.44 29.95 35.84
N ALA A 4 147.32 30.04 36.82
CA ALA A 4 148.11 31.20 37.24
C ALA A 4 147.37 32.50 37.59
N ILE A 5 147.24 32.72 38.90
CA ILE A 5 146.95 34.01 39.54
C ILE A 5 148.21 34.90 39.45
N PRO A 6 148.20 36.05 38.75
CA PRO A 6 149.29 37.02 38.80
C PRO A 6 148.85 38.32 39.47
N SER A 7 149.39 38.52 40.68
CA SER A 7 149.90 39.81 41.20
C SER A 7 148.89 40.93 41.53
N PRO A 8 148.77 41.34 42.82
CA PRO A 8 147.86 42.38 43.33
C PRO A 8 148.32 43.83 43.02
N ARG A 9 148.85 44.06 41.82
CA ARG A 9 149.30 45.38 41.33
C ARG A 9 148.71 45.79 39.98
N ASN A 10 147.81 44.96 39.43
CA ASN A 10 147.22 45.20 38.12
C ASN A 10 145.84 45.88 38.23
N PRO A 11 145.63 47.05 37.60
CA PRO A 11 144.35 47.77 37.62
C PRO A 11 143.18 46.95 37.03
N SER A 12 143.48 45.90 36.26
CA SER A 12 142.50 44.97 35.69
C SER A 12 141.82 44.04 36.71
N TYR A 13 142.43 43.77 37.87
CA TYR A 13 141.82 42.91 38.88
C TYR A 13 140.69 43.62 39.65
N ILE A 14 140.90 44.91 39.94
CA ILE A 14 139.93 45.77 40.63
C ILE A 14 138.71 46.02 39.72
N LEU A 15 138.93 46.23 38.42
CA LEU A 15 137.87 46.38 37.42
C LEU A 15 137.01 45.12 37.24
N ASN A 16 137.60 43.92 37.38
CA ASN A 16 136.83 42.67 37.32
C ASN A 16 135.98 42.41 38.56
N GLN A 17 136.33 42.96 39.73
CA GLN A 17 135.44 42.90 40.90
C GLN A 17 134.25 43.85 40.77
N ILE A 18 134.42 45.01 40.12
CA ILE A 18 133.35 45.99 39.87
C ILE A 18 132.25 45.42 38.95
N VAL A 19 132.58 44.49 38.06
CA VAL A 19 131.64 43.84 37.10
C VAL A 19 130.74 42.78 37.77
N ILE A 20 131.14 42.26 38.93
CA ILE A 20 130.46 41.12 39.58
C ILE A 20 129.52 41.60 40.71
N SER A 21 129.61 42.87 41.12
CA SER A 21 128.82 43.41 42.22
C SER A 21 127.35 43.66 41.82
N PRO A 22 126.36 42.96 42.43
CA PRO A 22 124.96 42.95 42.00
C PRO A 22 124.10 44.08 42.61
N SER A 23 124.68 45.04 43.33
CA SER A 23 123.95 46.12 44.00
C SER A 23 124.68 47.46 43.95
N ASP A 24 123.92 48.55 43.77
CA ASP A 24 124.42 49.94 43.71
C ASP A 24 125.11 50.40 45.01
N ALA A 25 124.82 49.75 46.15
CA ALA A 25 125.37 50.12 47.46
C ALA A 25 126.81 49.60 47.67
N ASP A 26 127.10 48.38 47.23
CA ASP A 26 128.45 47.80 47.28
C ASP A 26 129.44 48.52 46.33
N TYR A 27 128.89 49.20 45.33
CA TYR A 27 129.61 49.96 44.31
C TYR A 27 130.41 51.13 44.92
N LEU A 28 129.83 51.83 45.89
CA LEU A 28 130.44 53.01 46.53
C LEU A 28 131.48 52.62 47.58
N ASP A 29 131.23 51.56 48.34
CA ASP A 29 132.13 51.10 49.41
C ASP A 29 133.47 50.55 48.88
N GLN A 30 133.49 50.05 47.64
CA GLN A 30 134.71 49.56 46.98
C GLN A 30 135.48 50.67 46.23
N LEU A 31 134.82 51.79 45.90
CA LEU A 31 135.40 52.97 45.24
C LEU A 31 136.18 53.88 46.21
N ILE A 32 135.75 53.97 47.47
CA ILE A 32 136.35 54.88 48.47
C ILE A 32 137.81 54.49 48.84
N PRO A 33 138.15 53.21 49.11
CA PRO A 33 139.52 52.81 49.43
C PRO A 33 140.46 52.97 48.24
N SER A 34 139.96 52.70 47.04
CA SER A 34 140.71 52.76 45.80
C SER A 34 140.98 54.22 45.37
N ILE A 35 140.06 55.16 45.55
CA ILE A 35 140.36 56.59 45.36
C ILE A 35 141.47 57.07 46.32
N ARG A 36 141.49 56.55 47.56
CA ARG A 36 142.51 56.86 48.59
C ARG A 36 143.90 56.29 48.23
N GLU A 37 143.97 55.10 47.68
CA GLU A 37 145.24 54.45 47.33
C GLU A 37 145.89 55.07 46.08
N TYR A 38 145.08 55.55 45.14
CA TYR A 38 145.57 56.21 43.92
C TYR A 38 145.86 57.72 44.09
N SER A 39 145.36 58.38 45.15
CA SER A 39 145.70 59.79 45.45
C SER A 39 147.12 59.95 46.00
N HIS A 40 147.67 58.94 46.68
CA HIS A 40 149.02 58.99 47.24
C HIS A 40 150.14 58.77 46.19
N GLY A 41 149.80 58.27 44.99
CA GLY A 41 150.78 57.85 43.99
C GLY A 41 150.97 58.77 42.79
N ASN A 42 150.26 59.91 42.70
CA ASN A 42 150.18 60.72 41.47
C ASN A 42 149.78 59.90 40.22
N ARG A 43 149.07 58.77 40.43
CA ARG A 43 148.62 57.81 39.40
C ARG A 43 147.15 57.99 39.02
N THR A 44 146.55 59.12 39.38
CA THR A 44 145.17 59.48 39.02
C THR A 44 144.95 59.48 37.51
N SER A 45 145.96 59.88 36.73
CA SER A 45 145.91 59.81 35.26
C SER A 45 145.82 58.37 34.73
N GLN A 46 146.49 57.41 35.36
CA GLN A 46 146.43 55.99 34.96
C GLN A 46 145.07 55.36 35.29
N LEU A 47 144.48 55.70 36.45
CA LEU A 47 143.14 55.24 36.80
C LEU A 47 142.11 55.78 35.80
N LEU A 48 142.15 57.08 35.51
CA LEU A 48 141.20 57.74 34.60
C LEU A 48 141.32 57.17 33.18
N GLN A 49 142.54 56.84 32.74
CA GLN A 49 142.79 56.18 31.46
C GLN A 49 142.33 54.70 31.45
N SER A 50 142.42 53.99 32.57
CA SER A 50 141.90 52.63 32.69
C SER A 50 140.37 52.60 32.74
N LEU A 51 139.76 53.58 33.39
CA LEU A 51 138.30 53.71 33.50
C LEU A 51 137.70 54.17 32.17
N SER A 52 138.35 55.09 31.46
CA SER A 52 137.92 55.49 30.11
C SER A 52 138.06 54.35 29.11
N LYS A 53 139.14 53.56 29.19
CA LYS A 53 139.29 52.36 28.36
C LYS A 53 138.21 51.32 28.68
N PHE A 54 137.87 51.13 29.95
CA PHE A 54 136.80 50.20 30.36
C PHE A 54 135.42 50.69 29.90
N ALA A 55 135.13 51.99 30.02
CA ALA A 55 133.90 52.59 29.53
C ALA A 55 133.77 52.40 28.01
N LEU A 56 134.86 52.64 27.26
CA LEU A 56 134.89 52.41 25.82
C LEU A 56 134.74 50.92 25.45
N ASP A 57 135.38 50.00 26.19
CA ASP A 57 135.23 48.56 25.96
C ASP A 57 133.79 48.10 26.26
N ARG A 58 133.12 48.67 27.27
CA ARG A 58 131.71 48.37 27.60
C ARG A 58 130.72 49.01 26.65
N GLU A 59 130.96 50.24 26.22
CA GLU A 59 130.20 50.85 25.14
C GLU A 59 130.33 50.02 23.86
N ALA A 60 131.55 49.55 23.52
CA ALA A 60 131.75 48.67 22.38
C ALA A 60 131.06 47.30 22.55
N GLU A 61 131.01 46.75 23.76
CA GLU A 61 130.28 45.50 24.04
C GLU A 61 128.76 45.68 23.95
N ILE A 62 128.22 46.78 24.49
CA ILE A 62 126.80 47.14 24.39
C ILE A 62 126.44 47.43 22.93
N GLU A 63 127.25 48.19 22.21
CA GLU A 63 127.08 48.43 20.77
C GLU A 63 127.11 47.12 20.01
N ARG A 64 128.02 46.19 20.33
CA ARG A 64 128.08 44.88 19.66
C ARG A 64 126.85 44.03 19.94
N ASN A 65 126.35 44.02 21.19
CA ASN A 65 125.14 43.28 21.58
C ASN A 65 123.86 43.93 21.04
N CYS A 66 123.78 45.26 21.03
CA CYS A 66 122.70 46.00 20.39
C CYS A 66 122.73 45.76 18.89
N THR A 67 123.91 45.76 18.24
CA THR A 67 124.02 45.49 16.80
C THR A 67 123.68 44.03 16.47
N SER A 68 124.04 43.07 17.33
CA SER A 68 123.69 41.66 17.11
C SER A 68 122.19 41.39 17.32
N ASN A 69 121.57 42.01 18.32
CA ASN A 69 120.21 41.66 18.72
C ASN A 69 119.13 42.66 18.28
N HIS A 70 119.50 43.84 17.75
CA HIS A 70 118.54 44.81 17.24
C HIS A 70 117.68 44.21 16.13
N GLN A 71 118.27 43.38 15.27
CA GLN A 71 117.54 42.74 14.18
C GLN A 71 116.51 41.73 14.68
N GLU A 72 116.84 40.92 15.70
CA GLU A 72 115.90 39.97 16.31
C GLU A 72 114.81 40.67 17.13
N PHE A 73 115.15 41.74 17.86
CA PHE A 73 114.17 42.49 18.64
C PHE A 73 113.20 43.24 17.73
N VAL A 74 113.68 43.89 16.67
CA VAL A 74 112.82 44.52 15.66
C VAL A 74 111.97 43.47 14.95
N ALA A 75 112.51 42.29 14.62
CA ALA A 75 111.71 41.20 14.07
C ALA A 75 110.60 40.73 15.03
N SER A 76 110.90 40.61 16.33
CA SER A 76 109.93 40.20 17.35
C SER A 76 108.84 41.25 17.56
N VAL A 77 109.19 42.54 17.61
CA VAL A 77 108.22 43.64 17.70
C VAL A 77 107.34 43.70 16.45
N ASN A 78 107.91 43.50 15.26
CA ASN A 78 107.13 43.41 14.02
C ASN A 78 106.18 42.20 14.02
N GLN A 79 106.60 41.04 14.53
CA GLN A 79 105.70 39.89 14.69
C GLN A 79 104.55 40.17 15.67
N LEU A 80 104.81 40.85 16.79
CA LEU A 80 103.77 41.24 17.74
C LEU A 80 102.79 42.26 17.15
N LEU A 81 103.28 43.20 16.34
CA LEU A 81 102.43 44.13 15.60
C LEU A 81 101.58 43.40 14.55
N LEU A 82 102.16 42.44 13.82
CA LEU A 82 101.42 41.60 12.86
C LEU A 82 100.37 40.72 13.55
N VAL A 83 100.66 40.15 14.72
CA VAL A 83 99.67 39.36 15.49
C VAL A 83 98.56 40.27 16.02
N ARG A 84 98.89 41.48 16.47
CA ARG A 84 97.89 42.47 16.89
C ARG A 84 97.01 42.90 15.72
N GLU A 85 97.61 43.18 14.55
CA GLU A 85 96.89 43.49 13.33
C GLU A 85 95.99 42.31 12.90
N GLY A 86 96.50 41.08 12.92
CA GLY A 86 95.74 39.87 12.65
C GLY A 86 94.62 39.59 13.65
N THR A 87 94.80 39.95 14.92
CA THR A 87 93.72 39.83 15.92
C THR A 87 92.64 40.87 15.67
N VAL A 88 93.02 42.11 15.33
CA VAL A 88 92.06 43.16 14.97
C VAL A 88 91.31 42.80 13.69
N SER A 89 91.99 42.29 12.67
CA SER A 89 91.34 41.82 11.43
C SER A 89 90.40 40.65 11.71
N LEU A 90 90.81 39.65 12.51
CA LEU A 90 89.94 38.54 12.88
C LEU A 90 88.72 38.99 13.70
N THR A 91 88.89 39.95 14.62
CA THR A 91 87.73 40.51 15.33
C THR A 91 86.79 41.26 14.39
N SER A 92 87.32 41.95 13.38
CA SER A 92 86.50 42.57 12.33
C SER A 92 85.76 41.50 11.52
N GLU A 93 86.44 40.45 11.08
CA GLU A 93 85.83 39.34 10.33
C GLU A 93 84.76 38.61 11.15
N ILE A 94 84.96 38.43 12.45
CA ILE A 94 83.96 37.82 13.35
C ILE A 94 82.75 38.74 13.51
N LEU A 95 82.95 40.06 13.64
CA LEU A 95 81.85 41.02 13.72
C LEU A 95 81.08 41.08 12.40
N ASP A 96 81.78 41.11 11.26
CA ASP A 96 81.19 41.08 9.93
C ASP A 96 80.43 39.78 9.69
N LEU A 97 80.98 38.63 10.10
CA LEU A 97 80.30 37.33 10.03
C LEU A 97 79.07 37.29 10.92
N ASN A 98 79.16 37.80 12.16
CA ASN A 98 78.01 37.85 13.08
C ASN A 98 76.91 38.75 12.52
N GLN A 99 77.26 39.91 11.96
CA GLN A 99 76.30 40.81 11.31
C GLN A 99 75.67 40.15 10.07
N SER A 100 76.46 39.43 9.27
CA SER A 100 75.96 38.66 8.13
C SER A 100 75.03 37.53 8.57
N ILE A 101 75.35 36.80 9.64
CA ILE A 101 74.50 35.74 10.21
C ILE A 101 73.20 36.33 10.75
N GLN A 102 73.26 37.44 11.49
CA GLN A 102 72.05 38.12 11.99
C GLN A 102 71.17 38.58 10.82
N ALA A 103 71.74 39.25 9.82
CA ALA A 103 70.99 39.67 8.62
C ALA A 103 70.45 38.48 7.81
N SER A 104 71.14 37.34 7.80
CA SER A 104 70.63 36.10 7.18
C SER A 104 69.51 35.45 8.00
N THR A 105 69.59 35.53 9.33
CA THR A 105 68.60 34.97 10.26
C THR A 105 67.33 35.80 10.28
N GLU A 106 67.44 37.13 10.24
CA GLU A 106 66.30 38.04 10.10
C GLU A 106 65.56 37.79 8.79
N ARG A 107 66.29 37.74 7.65
CA ARG A 107 65.70 37.37 6.35
C ARG A 107 65.04 35.99 6.38
N LEU A 108 65.66 35.00 7.03
CA LEU A 108 65.07 33.66 7.17
C LEU A 108 63.83 33.67 8.07
N ALA A 109 63.81 34.48 9.14
CA ALA A 109 62.67 34.62 10.02
C ALA A 109 61.48 35.28 9.31
N GLU A 110 61.73 36.30 8.49
CA GLU A 110 60.73 36.91 7.61
C GLU A 110 60.20 35.91 6.58
N GLN A 111 61.08 35.18 5.90
CA GLN A 111 60.68 34.12 4.97
C GLN A 111 59.88 33.02 5.66
N LYS A 112 60.22 32.64 6.90
CA LYS A 112 59.47 31.64 7.67
C LYS A 112 58.11 32.18 8.12
N LYS A 113 58.01 33.45 8.51
CA LYS A 113 56.71 34.09 8.81
C LYS A 113 55.83 34.11 7.57
N ALA A 114 56.36 34.54 6.43
CA ALA A 114 55.65 34.51 5.15
C ALA A 114 55.23 33.08 4.75
N LEU A 115 56.06 32.07 5.04
CA LEU A 115 55.73 30.66 4.81
C LEU A 115 54.58 30.19 5.72
N VAL A 116 54.56 30.60 7.00
CA VAL A 116 53.49 30.25 7.94
C VAL A 116 52.17 30.93 7.54
N GLU A 117 52.22 32.20 7.17
CA GLU A 117 51.05 32.93 6.63
C GLU A 117 50.54 32.26 5.35
N SER A 118 51.44 31.93 4.41
CA SER A 118 51.10 31.19 3.20
C SER A 118 50.49 29.82 3.50
N ARG A 119 51.00 29.10 4.51
CA ARG A 119 50.40 27.83 4.96
C ARG A 119 49.03 28.02 5.58
N SER A 120 48.81 29.07 6.36
CA SER A 120 47.48 29.40 6.91
C SER A 120 46.50 29.75 5.79
N HIS A 121 46.92 30.55 4.81
CA HIS A 121 46.10 30.84 3.63
C HIS A 121 45.79 29.58 2.84
N ARG A 122 46.77 28.69 2.63
CA ARG A 122 46.53 27.41 1.96
C ARG A 122 45.56 26.53 2.75
N GLN A 123 45.70 26.44 4.06
CA GLN A 123 44.75 25.69 4.90
C GLN A 123 43.34 26.29 4.81
N ASN A 124 43.20 27.62 4.84
CA ASN A 124 41.89 28.26 4.65
C ASN A 124 41.31 28.00 3.25
N ILE A 125 42.16 27.96 2.21
CA ILE A 125 41.73 27.60 0.85
C ILE A 125 41.29 26.13 0.80
N ASP A 126 42.03 25.22 1.43
CA ASP A 126 41.69 23.80 1.49
C ASP A 126 40.38 23.56 2.28
N ASP A 127 40.18 24.28 3.39
CA ASP A 127 38.96 24.25 4.19
C ASP A 127 37.77 24.81 3.40
N THR A 128 37.96 25.92 2.69
CA THR A 128 36.95 26.51 1.81
C THR A 128 36.62 25.58 0.64
N SER A 129 37.63 24.93 0.06
CA SER A 129 37.44 23.97 -1.03
C SER A 129 36.65 22.75 -0.57
N ARG A 130 36.89 22.26 0.66
CA ARG A 130 36.10 21.17 1.25
C ARG A 130 34.66 21.59 1.51
N ALA A 131 34.45 22.75 2.13
CA ALA A 131 33.12 23.28 2.36
C ALA A 131 32.32 23.51 1.06
N LEU A 132 32.98 24.00 0.00
CA LEU A 132 32.37 24.15 -1.31
C LEU A 132 32.02 22.80 -1.94
N GLN A 133 32.89 21.80 -1.80
CA GLN A 133 32.62 20.45 -2.29
C GLN A 133 31.41 19.82 -1.57
N ASP A 134 31.32 19.97 -0.25
CA ASP A 134 30.19 19.49 0.55
C ASP A 134 28.89 20.21 0.15
N CYS A 135 28.94 21.54 -0.07
CA CYS A 135 27.79 22.31 -0.57
C CYS A 135 27.37 21.87 -1.97
N LEU A 136 28.31 21.55 -2.85
CA LEU A 136 28.04 21.05 -4.20
C LEU A 136 27.41 19.66 -4.17
N GLU A 137 27.82 18.79 -3.25
CA GLU A 137 27.22 17.47 -3.07
C GLU A 137 25.76 17.59 -2.60
N VAL A 138 25.50 18.43 -1.60
CA VAL A 138 24.14 18.75 -1.12
C VAL A 138 23.26 19.28 -2.28
N LEU A 139 23.78 20.18 -3.12
CA LEU A 139 23.05 20.71 -4.27
C LEU A 139 22.83 19.66 -5.37
N ARG A 140 23.78 18.76 -5.59
CA ARG A 140 23.62 17.64 -6.53
C ARG A 140 22.53 16.69 -6.08
N LEU A 141 22.51 16.33 -4.79
CA LEU A 141 21.47 15.49 -4.22
C LEU A 141 20.10 16.18 -4.27
N ALA A 142 20.03 17.49 -3.98
CA ALA A 142 18.78 18.25 -4.12
C ALA A 142 18.26 18.27 -5.58
N ASN A 143 19.16 18.46 -6.56
CA ASN A 143 18.81 18.35 -7.97
C ASN A 143 18.39 16.93 -8.35
N GLN A 144 19.05 15.91 -7.81
CA GLN A 144 18.69 14.51 -8.01
C GLN A 144 17.30 14.20 -7.43
N VAL A 145 16.93 14.73 -6.27
CA VAL A 145 15.57 14.60 -5.71
C VAL A 145 14.55 15.20 -6.68
N ASN A 146 14.84 16.36 -7.25
CA ASN A 146 13.97 17.00 -8.24
C ASN A 146 13.89 16.20 -9.55
N ASP A 147 14.99 15.62 -10.02
CA ASP A 147 15.01 14.74 -11.20
C ASP A 147 14.25 13.44 -10.94
N LEU A 148 14.34 12.87 -9.73
CA LEU A 148 13.59 11.68 -9.33
C LEU A 148 12.08 11.95 -9.23
N LEU A 149 11.71 13.13 -8.74
CA LEU A 149 10.33 13.64 -8.77
C LEU A 149 9.81 13.74 -10.20
N MET A 150 10.61 14.27 -11.13
CA MET A 150 10.25 14.33 -12.56
C MET A 150 10.13 12.94 -13.20
N LYS A 151 10.95 11.97 -12.76
CA LYS A 151 10.89 10.56 -13.18
C LYS A 151 9.80 9.75 -12.48
N LYS A 152 8.93 10.38 -11.67
CA LYS A 152 7.87 9.73 -10.88
C LYS A 152 8.35 8.63 -9.93
N SER A 153 9.61 8.63 -9.55
CA SER A 153 10.17 7.65 -8.60
C SER A 153 10.06 8.19 -7.18
N HIS A 154 8.83 8.27 -6.67
CA HIS A 154 8.50 8.98 -5.43
C HIS A 154 9.22 8.43 -4.20
N TYR A 155 9.34 7.10 -4.09
CA TYR A 155 10.05 6.47 -2.98
C TYR A 155 11.56 6.75 -3.01
N ALA A 156 12.17 6.69 -4.20
CA ALA A 156 13.58 7.04 -4.36
C ALA A 156 13.83 8.51 -4.05
N ALA A 157 12.92 9.40 -4.46
CA ALA A 157 12.97 10.82 -4.14
C ALA A 157 12.88 11.06 -2.63
N LEU A 158 11.96 10.38 -1.93
CA LEU A 158 11.83 10.49 -0.48
C LEU A 158 13.07 9.94 0.25
N ARG A 159 13.61 8.81 -0.18
CA ARG A 159 14.84 8.25 0.40
C ARG A 159 16.04 9.17 0.18
N ALA A 160 16.19 9.74 -1.02
CA ALA A 160 17.24 10.72 -1.30
C ALA A 160 17.06 12.01 -0.50
N LEU A 161 15.81 12.40 -0.22
CA LEU A 161 15.50 13.54 0.66
C LEU A 161 15.82 13.23 2.13
N ASP A 162 15.57 12.02 2.59
CA ASP A 162 15.90 11.57 3.95
C ASP A 162 17.44 11.42 4.13
N GLU A 163 18.14 10.96 3.09
CA GLU A 163 19.60 10.96 3.03
C GLU A 163 20.17 12.38 3.05
N LEU A 164 19.55 13.31 2.31
CA LEU A 164 19.89 14.73 2.33
C LEU A 164 19.75 15.31 3.75
N GLU A 165 18.65 15.02 4.44
CA GLU A 165 18.36 15.52 5.78
C GLU A 165 19.28 14.91 6.86
N ASN A 166 19.48 13.59 6.83
CA ASN A 166 20.18 12.88 7.91
C ASN A 166 21.71 12.87 7.76
N VAL A 167 22.23 12.81 6.52
CA VAL A 167 23.66 12.65 6.27
C VAL A 167 24.30 13.99 5.92
N HIS A 168 23.84 14.61 4.83
CA HIS A 168 24.56 15.75 4.23
C HIS A 168 24.15 17.11 4.83
N LEU A 169 22.95 17.25 5.40
CA LEU A 169 22.57 18.50 6.05
C LEU A 169 23.31 18.70 7.38
N ARG A 170 23.66 17.62 8.09
CA ARG A 170 24.37 17.70 9.38
C ARG A 170 25.77 18.30 9.25
N SER A 171 26.48 18.02 8.15
CA SER A 171 27.82 18.58 7.90
C SER A 171 27.79 20.06 7.50
N VAL A 172 26.70 20.54 6.89
CA VAL A 172 26.62 21.86 6.25
C VAL A 172 25.75 22.86 7.04
N THR A 173 25.31 22.51 8.26
CA THR A 173 24.43 23.37 9.11
C THR A 173 24.92 24.81 9.35
N GLN A 174 26.21 25.08 9.15
CA GLN A 174 26.82 26.41 9.33
C GLN A 174 26.51 27.39 8.18
N TYR A 175 26.04 26.89 7.03
CA TYR A 175 25.87 27.69 5.82
C TYR A 175 24.40 27.98 5.53
N LYS A 176 24.12 29.20 5.03
CA LYS A 176 22.77 29.66 4.67
C LYS A 176 22.06 28.77 3.62
N ILE A 177 22.84 28.02 2.83
CA ILE A 177 22.33 27.04 1.87
C ILE A 177 21.59 25.90 2.60
N ALA A 178 22.11 25.45 3.74
CA ALA A 178 21.46 24.40 4.53
C ALA A 178 20.11 24.88 5.08
N GLU A 179 20.01 26.12 5.56
CA GLU A 179 18.75 26.71 6.04
C GLU A 179 17.70 26.80 4.90
N MET A 180 18.11 27.20 3.69
CA MET A 180 17.22 27.23 2.53
C MET A 180 16.70 25.84 2.15
N ILE A 181 17.57 24.83 2.16
CA ILE A 181 17.20 23.46 1.83
C ILE A 181 16.30 22.86 2.90
N GLN A 182 16.61 23.10 4.19
CA GLN A 182 15.80 22.64 5.31
C GLN A 182 14.38 23.23 5.27
N ARG A 183 14.26 24.49 4.83
CA ARG A 183 12.95 25.11 4.59
C ARG A 183 12.22 24.52 3.38
N SER A 184 12.94 24.05 2.35
CA SER A 184 12.33 23.41 1.19
C SER A 184 11.93 21.94 1.43
N VAL A 185 12.55 21.23 2.37
CA VAL A 185 12.28 19.80 2.65
C VAL A 185 10.77 19.55 2.91
N PRO A 186 10.07 20.25 3.82
CA PRO A 186 8.64 20.05 4.03
C PRO A 186 7.79 20.35 2.79
N ALA A 187 8.19 21.35 2.00
CA ALA A 187 7.50 21.68 0.75
C ALA A 187 7.66 20.57 -0.29
N THR A 188 8.87 19.98 -0.40
CA THR A 188 9.13 18.84 -1.28
C THR A 188 8.44 17.57 -0.80
N GLN A 189 8.40 17.29 0.51
CA GLN A 189 7.63 16.17 1.08
C GLN A 189 6.15 16.30 0.77
N LYS A 190 5.60 17.51 0.91
CA LYS A 190 4.20 17.80 0.56
C LYS A 190 3.95 17.61 -0.94
N ALA A 191 4.87 18.07 -1.80
CA ALA A 191 4.76 17.86 -3.24
C ALA A 191 4.81 16.38 -3.63
N ILE A 192 5.67 15.58 -2.97
CA ILE A 192 5.70 14.12 -3.14
C ILE A 192 4.36 13.52 -2.72
N ALA A 193 3.83 13.88 -1.54
CA ALA A 193 2.55 13.38 -1.06
C ALA A 193 1.40 13.73 -2.02
N GLU A 194 1.35 14.96 -2.53
CA GLU A 194 0.34 15.39 -3.52
C GLU A 194 0.48 14.64 -4.85
N ALA A 195 1.70 14.42 -5.34
CA ALA A 195 1.95 13.68 -6.57
C ALA A 195 1.55 12.20 -6.44
N VAL A 196 1.89 11.57 -5.32
CA VAL A 196 1.53 10.18 -5.01
C VAL A 196 0.02 10.02 -4.84
N MET A 197 -0.65 11.00 -4.21
CA MET A 197 -2.11 11.04 -4.13
C MET A 197 -2.76 11.22 -5.51
N ALA A 198 -2.15 11.99 -6.42
CA ALA A 198 -2.63 12.13 -7.79
C ALA A 198 -2.48 10.82 -8.59
N ASP A 199 -1.36 10.11 -8.44
CA ASP A 199 -1.16 8.80 -9.05
C ASP A 199 -2.14 7.77 -8.46
N LEU A 200 -2.40 7.81 -7.15
CA LEU A 200 -3.43 6.98 -6.52
C LEU A 200 -4.84 7.31 -7.03
N ASN A 201 -5.20 8.58 -7.17
CA ASN A 201 -6.51 8.97 -7.71
C ASN A 201 -6.68 8.52 -9.16
N THR A 202 -5.60 8.55 -9.95
CA THR A 202 -5.59 8.01 -11.32
C THR A 202 -5.79 6.49 -11.31
N TRP A 203 -5.13 5.79 -10.39
CA TRP A 203 -5.34 4.36 -10.19
C TRP A 203 -6.76 4.03 -9.74
N LEU A 204 -7.34 4.81 -8.81
CA LEU A 204 -8.72 4.67 -8.35
C LEU A 204 -9.73 4.93 -9.47
N TYR A 205 -9.41 5.81 -10.41
CA TYR A 205 -10.22 6.05 -11.61
C TYR A 205 -10.17 4.83 -12.54
N ARG A 206 -8.98 4.30 -12.84
CA ARG A 206 -8.82 3.08 -13.65
C ARG A 206 -9.53 1.89 -13.01
N ILE A 207 -9.39 1.72 -11.70
CA ILE A 207 -10.09 0.66 -10.96
C ILE A 207 -11.60 0.79 -11.06
N ARG A 208 -12.13 2.01 -11.11
CA ARG A 208 -13.57 2.20 -11.32
C ARG A 208 -13.99 1.67 -12.69
N GLU A 209 -13.27 2.01 -13.75
CA GLU A 209 -13.56 1.48 -15.09
C GLU A 209 -13.41 -0.04 -15.15
N MET A 210 -12.34 -0.58 -14.54
CA MET A 210 -12.11 -2.02 -14.47
C MET A 210 -13.06 -2.75 -13.53
N SER A 211 -13.72 -2.06 -12.60
CA SER A 211 -14.60 -2.70 -11.62
C SER A 211 -15.82 -3.31 -12.29
N GLN A 212 -16.43 -2.64 -13.27
CA GLN A 212 -17.53 -3.21 -14.02
C GLN A 212 -17.12 -4.52 -14.71
N TYR A 213 -15.99 -4.51 -15.43
CA TYR A 213 -15.43 -5.70 -16.07
C TYR A 213 -15.09 -6.80 -15.07
N LEU A 214 -14.54 -6.45 -13.90
CA LEU A 214 -14.26 -7.43 -12.83
C LEU A 214 -15.54 -8.08 -12.30
N GLY A 215 -16.63 -7.31 -12.20
CA GLY A 215 -17.95 -7.80 -11.83
C GLY A 215 -18.52 -8.76 -12.88
N GLU A 216 -18.43 -8.40 -14.16
CA GLU A 216 -18.85 -9.25 -15.29
C GLU A 216 -18.11 -10.59 -15.27
N ILE A 217 -16.78 -10.55 -15.16
CA ILE A 217 -15.95 -11.76 -15.05
C ILE A 217 -16.38 -12.56 -13.81
N ALA A 218 -16.54 -11.93 -12.64
CA ALA A 218 -16.94 -12.65 -11.42
C ALA A 218 -18.31 -13.35 -11.56
N LEU A 219 -19.29 -12.70 -12.18
CA LEU A 219 -20.60 -13.30 -12.45
C LEU A 219 -20.51 -14.40 -13.52
N TYR A 220 -19.75 -14.19 -14.59
CA TYR A 220 -19.54 -15.16 -15.66
C TYR A 220 -18.89 -16.44 -15.13
N HIS A 221 -17.82 -16.32 -14.35
CA HIS A 221 -17.18 -17.47 -13.73
C HIS A 221 -18.09 -18.18 -12.73
N THR A 222 -18.93 -17.44 -12.01
CA THR A 222 -19.92 -18.04 -11.11
C THR A 222 -21.01 -18.78 -11.89
N ASP A 223 -21.43 -18.29 -13.06
CA ASP A 223 -22.39 -18.99 -13.91
C ASP A 223 -21.77 -20.25 -14.51
N LEU A 224 -20.50 -20.19 -14.92
CA LEU A 224 -19.75 -21.36 -15.37
C LEU A 224 -19.67 -22.42 -14.25
N ARG A 225 -19.34 -22.01 -13.01
CA ARG A 225 -19.37 -22.91 -11.83
C ARG A 225 -20.75 -23.53 -11.63
N LYS A 226 -21.82 -22.74 -11.72
CA LYS A 226 -23.21 -23.23 -11.63
C LYS A 226 -23.53 -24.25 -12.71
N ARG A 227 -23.11 -24.02 -13.96
CA ARG A 227 -23.30 -24.97 -15.07
C ARG A 227 -22.50 -26.25 -14.87
N ARG A 228 -21.24 -26.16 -14.44
CA ARG A 228 -20.41 -27.32 -14.10
C ARG A 228 -21.02 -28.14 -12.99
N GLN A 229 -21.50 -27.49 -11.93
CA GLN A 229 -22.16 -28.18 -10.82
C GLN A 229 -23.47 -28.85 -11.27
N LYS A 230 -24.27 -28.22 -12.13
CA LYS A 230 -25.46 -28.86 -12.73
C LYS A 230 -25.08 -30.11 -13.54
N GLN A 231 -24.06 -30.03 -14.38
CA GLN A 231 -23.56 -31.19 -15.13
C GLN A 231 -23.04 -32.31 -14.20
N ARG A 232 -22.35 -31.96 -13.11
CA ARG A 232 -21.89 -32.93 -12.11
C ARG A 232 -23.05 -33.58 -11.35
N ALA A 233 -24.08 -32.80 -11.02
CA ALA A 233 -25.30 -33.30 -10.40
C ALA A 233 -26.08 -34.26 -11.30
N GLU A 234 -26.10 -34.01 -12.62
CA GLU A 234 -26.69 -34.93 -13.61
C GLU A 234 -25.91 -36.24 -13.71
N LEU A 235 -24.57 -36.20 -13.68
CA LEU A 235 -23.73 -37.40 -13.73
C LEU A 235 -23.82 -38.23 -12.44
N ASN A 236 -23.90 -37.56 -11.29
CA ASN A 236 -23.89 -38.17 -9.97
C ASN A 236 -24.92 -37.47 -9.06
N PRO A 237 -26.04 -38.15 -8.71
CA PRO A 237 -27.09 -37.58 -7.85
C PRO A 237 -26.60 -37.11 -6.47
N TYR A 238 -25.44 -37.60 -6.01
CA TYR A 238 -24.80 -37.15 -4.78
C TYR A 238 -24.46 -35.65 -4.82
N PHE A 239 -24.03 -35.11 -5.96
CA PHE A 239 -23.71 -33.69 -6.10
C PHE A 239 -24.94 -32.79 -6.08
N GLY A 240 -26.14 -33.32 -6.39
CA GLY A 240 -27.39 -32.57 -6.33
C GLY A 240 -27.78 -32.13 -4.91
N GLN A 241 -27.19 -32.72 -3.87
CA GLN A 241 -27.42 -32.32 -2.48
C GLN A 241 -26.55 -31.13 -2.04
N PHE A 242 -25.47 -30.84 -2.78
CA PHE A 242 -24.53 -29.80 -2.41
C PHE A 242 -24.84 -28.51 -3.17
N LYS A 243 -24.97 -27.43 -2.41
CA LYS A 243 -25.13 -26.08 -2.93
C LYS A 243 -23.82 -25.58 -3.54
N LEU A 244 -23.92 -24.60 -4.44
CA LEU A 244 -22.76 -23.81 -4.85
C LEU A 244 -22.09 -23.17 -3.62
N ASN A 245 -20.77 -23.04 -3.61
CA ASN A 245 -19.95 -22.63 -2.45
C ASN A 245 -19.91 -23.65 -1.30
N SER A 246 -20.48 -24.84 -1.45
CA SER A 246 -20.23 -25.93 -0.50
C SER A 246 -18.76 -26.34 -0.56
N PRO A 247 -18.13 -26.71 0.57
CA PRO A 247 -16.75 -27.18 0.57
C PRO A 247 -16.48 -28.30 -0.45
N VAL A 248 -17.48 -29.13 -0.73
CA VAL A 248 -17.38 -30.22 -1.72
C VAL A 248 -17.26 -29.68 -3.16
N GLU A 249 -17.95 -28.59 -3.49
CA GLU A 249 -17.83 -27.95 -4.80
C GLU A 249 -16.50 -27.23 -4.93
N LEU A 250 -16.07 -26.47 -3.92
CA LEU A 250 -14.79 -25.77 -3.92
C LEU A 250 -13.60 -26.73 -4.11
N VAL A 251 -13.58 -27.86 -3.39
CA VAL A 251 -12.52 -28.88 -3.55
C VAL A 251 -12.56 -29.51 -4.95
N SER A 252 -13.74 -29.63 -5.55
CA SER A 252 -13.88 -30.18 -6.91
C SER A 252 -13.44 -29.19 -7.99
N ASP A 253 -13.44 -27.89 -7.69
CA ASP A 253 -13.07 -26.79 -8.60
C ASP A 253 -11.66 -26.23 -8.36
N GLU A 254 -10.86 -26.81 -7.44
CA GLU A 254 -9.47 -26.37 -7.16
C GLU A 254 -8.60 -26.30 -8.42
N HIS A 255 -8.82 -27.17 -9.40
CA HIS A 255 -8.06 -27.18 -10.66
C HIS A 255 -8.48 -26.09 -11.65
N GLU A 256 -9.61 -25.46 -11.43
CA GLU A 256 -10.20 -24.42 -12.27
C GLU A 256 -10.27 -23.07 -11.54
N GLU A 257 -9.51 -22.91 -10.45
CA GLU A 257 -9.37 -21.65 -9.73
C GLU A 257 -8.80 -20.58 -10.65
N PHE A 258 -9.62 -19.56 -10.90
CA PHE A 258 -9.29 -18.41 -11.72
C PHE A 258 -9.05 -17.22 -10.79
N ASP A 259 -7.82 -16.72 -10.74
CA ASP A 259 -7.51 -15.55 -9.92
C ASP A 259 -8.10 -14.31 -10.59
N LEU A 260 -9.33 -13.95 -10.18
CA LEU A 260 -10.09 -12.81 -10.71
C LEU A 260 -9.28 -11.49 -10.82
N LEU A 261 -8.21 -11.32 -10.03
CA LEU A 261 -7.36 -10.12 -10.03
C LEU A 261 -6.10 -10.21 -10.90
N GLN A 262 -5.72 -11.43 -11.31
CA GLN A 262 -4.54 -11.72 -12.14
C GLN A 262 -4.93 -12.69 -13.25
N ASN A 263 -5.61 -12.17 -14.26
CA ASN A 263 -5.96 -12.92 -15.46
C ASN A 263 -5.29 -12.34 -16.69
N ASP A 264 -5.29 -13.11 -17.77
CA ASP A 264 -4.77 -12.68 -19.07
C ASP A 264 -5.43 -11.37 -19.54
N ASP A 265 -6.70 -11.17 -19.18
CA ASP A 265 -7.48 -9.99 -19.55
C ASP A 265 -7.34 -8.81 -18.56
N LEU A 266 -6.96 -9.08 -17.31
CA LEU A 266 -7.04 -8.08 -16.23
C LEU A 266 -5.94 -8.29 -15.19
N GLN A 267 -4.97 -7.37 -15.17
CA GLN A 267 -3.94 -7.28 -14.15
C GLN A 267 -4.18 -6.03 -13.31
N VAL A 268 -4.72 -6.20 -12.10
CA VAL A 268 -4.84 -5.08 -11.14
C VAL A 268 -3.49 -4.89 -10.44
N ASP A 269 -2.69 -3.96 -10.94
CA ASP A 269 -1.45 -3.57 -10.28
C ASP A 269 -1.77 -2.78 -9.00
N PHE A 270 -1.59 -3.38 -7.83
CA PHE A 270 -1.74 -2.70 -6.54
C PHE A 270 -0.51 -1.85 -6.17
N THR A 271 0.51 -1.80 -7.03
CA THR A 271 1.76 -1.05 -6.81
C THR A 271 1.53 0.41 -6.42
N PRO A 272 0.64 1.19 -7.08
CA PRO A 272 0.39 2.58 -6.70
C PRO A 272 -0.20 2.72 -5.29
N LEU A 273 -1.03 1.75 -4.87
CA LEU A 273 -1.59 1.72 -3.52
C LEU A 273 -0.51 1.42 -2.48
N PHE A 274 0.37 0.45 -2.75
CA PHE A 274 1.48 0.12 -1.85
C PHE A 274 2.51 1.25 -1.77
N GLU A 275 2.87 1.87 -2.89
CA GLU A 275 3.75 3.04 -2.92
C GLU A 275 3.16 4.19 -2.08
N CYS A 276 1.87 4.45 -2.27
CA CYS A 276 1.17 5.48 -1.51
C CYS A 276 1.13 5.16 -0.01
N LEU A 277 0.83 3.91 0.35
CA LEU A 277 0.83 3.46 1.74
C LEU A 277 2.22 3.64 2.38
N HIS A 278 3.27 3.17 1.72
CA HIS A 278 4.64 3.24 2.24
C HIS A 278 5.12 4.68 2.40
N ILE A 279 4.80 5.56 1.45
CA ILE A 279 5.18 6.98 1.52
C ILE A 279 4.42 7.70 2.63
N HIS A 280 3.12 7.44 2.81
CA HIS A 280 2.38 8.03 3.93
C HIS A 280 2.78 7.46 5.29
N GLN A 281 3.23 6.20 5.33
CA GLN A 281 3.79 5.58 6.52
C GLN A 281 5.13 6.24 6.91
N SER A 282 6.03 6.47 5.95
CA SER A 282 7.31 7.17 6.22
C SER A 282 7.12 8.63 6.60
N LEU A 283 6.09 9.30 6.07
CA LEU A 283 5.72 10.67 6.45
C LEU A 283 4.95 10.75 7.78
N GLY A 284 4.56 9.63 8.39
CA GLY A 284 3.73 9.61 9.61
C GLY A 284 2.30 10.13 9.43
N GLN A 285 1.81 10.21 8.18
CA GLN A 285 0.48 10.75 7.84
C GLN A 285 -0.54 9.66 7.49
N MET A 286 -0.36 8.46 8.04
CA MET A 286 -1.21 7.30 7.72
C MET A 286 -2.69 7.54 8.08
N GLU A 287 -3.00 8.19 9.20
CA GLU A 287 -4.39 8.46 9.59
C GLU A 287 -5.11 9.39 8.62
N ARG A 288 -4.41 10.43 8.14
CA ARG A 288 -4.94 11.33 7.12
C ARG A 288 -5.20 10.59 5.82
N PHE A 289 -4.25 9.74 5.41
CA PHE A 289 -4.39 8.91 4.22
C PHE A 289 -5.59 7.97 4.31
N ARG A 290 -5.77 7.27 5.44
CA ARG A 290 -6.94 6.42 5.70
C ARG A 290 -8.25 7.18 5.57
N GLY A 291 -8.31 8.39 6.14
CA GLY A 291 -9.47 9.28 6.04
C GLY A 291 -9.76 9.70 4.59
N GLU A 292 -8.76 10.20 3.87
CA GLU A 292 -8.91 10.64 2.47
C GLU A 292 -9.30 9.46 1.57
N TYR A 293 -8.65 8.29 1.70
CA TYR A 293 -9.01 7.07 0.96
C TYR A 293 -10.45 6.64 1.24
N ALA A 294 -10.87 6.58 2.52
CA ALA A 294 -12.22 6.21 2.90
C ALA A 294 -13.27 7.19 2.32
N THR A 295 -12.98 8.49 2.32
CA THR A 295 -13.87 9.50 1.73
C THR A 295 -13.97 9.37 0.21
N THR A 296 -12.86 9.11 -0.48
CA THR A 296 -12.85 8.92 -1.93
C THR A 296 -13.63 7.67 -2.32
N ARG A 297 -13.46 6.56 -1.60
CA ARG A 297 -14.22 5.32 -1.88
C ARG A 297 -15.71 5.45 -1.53
N ARG A 298 -16.08 6.21 -0.49
CA ARG A 298 -17.49 6.55 -0.21
C ARG A 298 -18.12 7.36 -1.34
N ARG A 299 -17.42 8.36 -1.88
CA ARG A 299 -17.87 9.15 -3.04
C ARG A 299 -17.99 8.29 -4.29
N GLN A 300 -17.03 7.37 -4.53
CA GLN A 300 -17.12 6.44 -5.65
C GLN A 300 -18.35 5.55 -5.54
N LYS A 301 -18.66 5.02 -4.35
CA LYS A 301 -19.90 4.27 -4.11
C LYS A 301 -21.15 5.08 -4.47
N GLU A 302 -21.24 6.34 -4.06
CA GLU A 302 -22.40 7.19 -4.38
C GLU A 302 -22.58 7.38 -5.89
N LEU A 303 -21.49 7.31 -6.66
CA LEU A 303 -21.49 7.41 -8.12
C LEU A 303 -21.80 6.09 -8.84
N LEU A 304 -21.85 4.95 -8.13
CA LEU A 304 -22.21 3.64 -8.70
C LEU A 304 -23.72 3.40 -8.72
N LEU A 305 -24.50 4.12 -7.92
CA LEU A 305 -25.95 3.94 -7.87
C LEU A 305 -26.61 4.87 -8.90
N PRO A 306 -27.09 4.36 -10.05
CA PRO A 306 -27.84 5.17 -11.00
C PRO A 306 -29.14 5.68 -10.36
N PRO A 307 -29.63 6.86 -10.78
CA PRO A 307 -30.82 7.46 -10.19
C PRO A 307 -32.11 6.67 -10.51
N VAL A 308 -32.16 5.99 -11.66
CA VAL A 308 -33.29 5.19 -12.13
C VAL A 308 -32.73 3.97 -12.86
N ILE A 309 -33.41 2.83 -12.71
CA ILE A 309 -33.11 1.59 -13.42
C ILE A 309 -34.36 1.18 -14.17
N GLU A 310 -34.22 0.89 -15.46
CA GLU A 310 -35.30 0.38 -16.30
C GLU A 310 -35.17 -1.15 -16.39
N LEU A 311 -36.06 -1.88 -15.71
CA LEU A 311 -36.06 -3.36 -15.70
C LEU A 311 -36.74 -3.96 -16.94
N VAL A 312 -37.20 -3.13 -17.88
CA VAL A 312 -38.02 -3.52 -19.04
C VAL A 312 -37.20 -3.64 -20.33
N ASP A 313 -35.88 -3.53 -20.25
CA ASP A 313 -35.00 -3.80 -21.40
C ASP A 313 -35.00 -5.31 -21.72
N GLU A 314 -35.03 -5.66 -23.01
CA GLU A 314 -35.20 -7.05 -23.51
C GLU A 314 -34.20 -8.05 -22.89
N ASP A 315 -33.02 -7.56 -22.53
CA ASP A 315 -31.91 -8.34 -21.98
C ASP A 315 -31.63 -8.05 -20.49
N GLY A 316 -32.35 -7.13 -19.83
CA GLY A 316 -32.07 -6.74 -18.45
C GLY A 316 -30.68 -6.11 -18.24
N ALA A 317 -30.11 -5.53 -19.30
CA ALA A 317 -28.74 -5.01 -19.34
C ALA A 317 -28.44 -3.97 -18.25
N SER A 318 -29.44 -3.16 -17.89
CA SER A 318 -29.33 -2.15 -16.82
C SER A 318 -29.12 -2.78 -15.43
N LEU A 319 -29.83 -3.87 -15.14
CA LEU A 319 -29.69 -4.63 -13.89
C LEU A 319 -28.37 -5.39 -13.87
N HIS A 320 -28.00 -6.00 -15.00
CA HIS A 320 -26.69 -6.63 -15.17
C HIS A 320 -25.56 -5.67 -14.84
N THR A 321 -25.54 -4.52 -15.51
CA THR A 321 -24.52 -3.48 -15.31
C THR A 321 -24.46 -3.03 -13.85
N LEU A 322 -25.61 -2.79 -13.21
CA LEU A 322 -25.66 -2.41 -11.79
C LEU A 322 -25.02 -3.48 -10.90
N LEU A 323 -25.43 -4.74 -11.07
CA LEU A 323 -24.95 -5.85 -10.24
C LEU A 323 -23.46 -6.10 -10.49
N GLU A 324 -22.99 -5.94 -11.72
CA GLU A 324 -21.57 -6.04 -12.10
C GLU A 324 -20.75 -4.91 -11.45
N GLU A 325 -21.20 -3.66 -11.54
CA GLU A 325 -20.53 -2.53 -10.89
C GLU A 325 -20.45 -2.70 -9.36
N ILE A 326 -21.54 -3.15 -8.73
CA ILE A 326 -21.58 -3.43 -7.29
C ILE A 326 -20.65 -4.60 -6.92
N ALA A 327 -20.70 -5.71 -7.68
CA ALA A 327 -19.86 -6.88 -7.46
C ALA A 327 -18.38 -6.50 -7.59
N GLY A 328 -18.01 -5.83 -8.68
CA GLY A 328 -16.67 -5.36 -8.95
C GLY A 328 -16.13 -4.45 -7.86
N PHE A 329 -16.91 -3.46 -7.43
CA PHE A 329 -16.51 -2.57 -6.35
C PHE A 329 -16.28 -3.31 -5.03
N ALA A 330 -17.19 -4.22 -4.67
CA ALA A 330 -17.10 -5.00 -3.44
C ALA A 330 -15.93 -5.99 -3.46
N ILE A 331 -15.66 -6.65 -4.59
CA ILE A 331 -14.50 -7.54 -4.77
C ILE A 331 -13.21 -6.74 -4.63
N VAL A 332 -13.12 -5.56 -5.25
CA VAL A 332 -11.94 -4.69 -5.10
C VAL A 332 -11.76 -4.29 -3.63
N GLU A 333 -12.81 -3.85 -2.92
CA GLU A 333 -12.71 -3.51 -1.49
C GLU A 333 -12.27 -4.70 -0.62
N ARG A 334 -12.79 -5.91 -0.89
CA ARG A 334 -12.38 -7.10 -0.13
C ARG A 334 -10.93 -7.47 -0.45
N SER A 335 -10.51 -7.32 -1.70
CA SER A 335 -9.14 -7.59 -2.12
C SER A 335 -8.14 -6.60 -1.54
N THR A 336 -8.48 -5.30 -1.49
CA THR A 336 -7.63 -4.26 -0.88
C THR A 336 -7.50 -4.50 0.62
N MET A 337 -8.59 -4.90 1.29
CA MET A 337 -8.57 -5.27 2.71
C MET A 337 -7.70 -6.51 2.98
N ARG A 338 -7.80 -7.57 2.17
CA ARG A 338 -6.98 -8.79 2.33
C ARG A 338 -5.49 -8.51 2.11
N LYS A 339 -5.15 -7.65 1.14
CA LYS A 339 -3.75 -7.27 0.85
C LYS A 339 -3.19 -6.27 1.87
N ILE A 340 -4.01 -5.38 2.40
CA ILE A 340 -3.61 -4.31 3.32
C ILE A 340 -4.61 -4.23 4.48
N PRO A 341 -4.45 -5.08 5.52
CA PRO A 341 -5.37 -5.09 6.66
C PRO A 341 -5.36 -3.77 7.45
N ASP A 342 -4.25 -3.01 7.38
CA ASP A 342 -4.10 -1.75 8.10
C ASP A 342 -4.85 -0.59 7.46
N LEU A 343 -5.27 -0.66 6.19
CA LEU A 343 -5.87 0.51 5.53
C LEU A 343 -7.30 0.79 6.00
N ARG A 344 -8.08 -0.27 6.20
CA ARG A 344 -9.52 -0.17 6.45
C ARG A 344 -10.01 -1.30 7.35
N SER A 345 -10.92 -0.99 8.27
CA SER A 345 -11.51 -2.01 9.13
C SER A 345 -12.49 -2.88 8.33
N SER A 346 -12.67 -4.15 8.73
CA SER A 346 -13.71 -5.02 8.16
C SER A 346 -15.08 -4.36 8.26
N VAL A 347 -15.35 -3.71 9.40
CA VAL A 347 -16.62 -3.06 9.71
C VAL A 347 -16.94 -1.97 8.69
N ASP A 348 -15.96 -1.13 8.31
CA ASP A 348 -16.18 -0.09 7.30
C ASP A 348 -16.54 -0.66 5.93
N VAL A 349 -15.96 -1.82 5.56
CA VAL A 349 -16.25 -2.49 4.28
C VAL A 349 -17.62 -3.14 4.31
N ASP A 350 -17.98 -3.78 5.43
CA ASP A 350 -19.28 -4.42 5.61
C ASP A 350 -20.41 -3.36 5.68
N GLU A 351 -20.19 -2.21 6.33
CA GLU A 351 -21.14 -1.07 6.31
C GLU A 351 -21.31 -0.47 4.90
N LEU A 352 -20.22 -0.35 4.14
CA LEU A 352 -20.30 0.09 2.75
C LEU A 352 -21.16 -0.88 1.93
N TRP A 353 -20.92 -2.18 2.09
CA TRP A 353 -21.64 -3.26 1.44
C TRP A 353 -23.14 -3.22 1.77
N ASP A 354 -23.50 -3.16 3.05
CA ASP A 354 -24.89 -3.15 3.50
C ASP A 354 -25.65 -1.96 2.92
N SER A 355 -25.05 -0.77 2.96
CA SER A 355 -25.69 0.42 2.39
C SER A 355 -25.73 0.41 0.86
N MET A 356 -24.82 -0.28 0.16
CA MET A 356 -24.93 -0.53 -1.29
C MET A 356 -26.08 -1.49 -1.59
N CYS A 357 -26.19 -2.58 -0.84
CA CYS A 357 -27.26 -3.56 -0.98
C CYS A 357 -28.63 -2.92 -0.73
N GLN A 358 -28.77 -2.11 0.32
CA GLN A 358 -30.02 -1.37 0.59
C GLN A 358 -30.36 -0.40 -0.54
N GLY A 359 -29.37 0.34 -1.06
CA GLY A 359 -29.56 1.24 -2.20
C GLY A 359 -30.03 0.50 -3.45
N ALA A 360 -29.36 -0.61 -3.79
CA ALA A 360 -29.70 -1.46 -4.93
C ALA A 360 -31.09 -2.08 -4.77
N VAL A 361 -31.41 -2.67 -3.62
CA VAL A 361 -32.73 -3.24 -3.34
C VAL A 361 -33.83 -2.18 -3.43
N ALA A 362 -33.59 -0.95 -2.94
CA ALA A 362 -34.56 0.13 -3.06
C ALA A 362 -34.79 0.57 -4.52
N LEU A 363 -33.73 0.61 -5.33
CA LEU A 363 -33.85 0.93 -6.76
C LEU A 363 -34.58 -0.18 -7.52
N ILE A 364 -34.20 -1.45 -7.30
CA ILE A 364 -34.83 -2.60 -7.95
C ILE A 364 -36.30 -2.72 -7.51
N SER A 365 -36.61 -2.51 -6.23
CA SER A 365 -38.00 -2.54 -5.73
C SER A 365 -38.88 -1.48 -6.41
N LYS A 366 -38.37 -0.26 -6.63
CA LYS A 366 -39.09 0.80 -7.34
C LYS A 366 -39.32 0.45 -8.80
N ALA A 367 -38.33 -0.17 -9.44
CA ALA A 367 -38.44 -0.57 -10.84
C ALA A 367 -39.32 -1.82 -11.03
N LEU A 368 -39.45 -2.67 -9.99
CA LEU A 368 -40.25 -3.89 -10.01
C LEU A 368 -41.75 -3.60 -10.18
N ASP A 369 -42.21 -2.42 -9.75
CA ASP A 369 -43.61 -2.01 -9.92
C ASP A 369 -44.02 -1.83 -11.40
N ALA A 370 -43.05 -1.61 -12.30
CA ALA A 370 -43.30 -1.49 -13.74
C ALA A 370 -43.26 -2.85 -14.48
N VAL A 371 -42.89 -3.94 -13.82
CA VAL A 371 -42.72 -5.25 -14.45
C VAL A 371 -44.03 -6.05 -14.38
N ASP A 372 -44.70 -6.18 -15.53
CA ASP A 372 -45.97 -6.93 -15.65
C ASP A 372 -45.79 -8.39 -16.13
N ASN A 373 -44.57 -8.79 -16.52
CA ASN A 373 -44.31 -10.13 -17.04
C ASN A 373 -43.63 -11.04 -16.00
N ALA A 374 -44.25 -12.18 -15.70
CA ALA A 374 -43.74 -13.19 -14.78
C ALA A 374 -42.39 -13.79 -15.23
N GLU A 375 -42.13 -13.89 -16.54
CA GLU A 375 -40.86 -14.41 -17.07
C GLU A 375 -39.69 -13.46 -16.80
N ASN A 376 -39.92 -12.15 -16.87
CA ASN A 376 -38.89 -11.15 -16.57
C ASN A 376 -38.51 -11.21 -15.08
N ILE A 377 -39.47 -11.47 -14.19
CA ILE A 377 -39.19 -11.67 -12.77
C ILE A 377 -38.31 -12.91 -12.54
N LEU A 378 -38.50 -13.98 -13.30
CA LEU A 378 -37.61 -15.16 -13.23
C LEU A 378 -36.20 -14.85 -13.74
N LYS A 379 -36.05 -14.07 -14.81
CA LYS A 379 -34.73 -13.60 -15.27
C LYS A 379 -34.05 -12.78 -14.17
N ILE A 380 -34.75 -11.79 -13.60
CA ILE A 380 -34.24 -10.96 -12.50
C ILE A 380 -33.84 -11.83 -11.29
N LYS A 381 -34.67 -12.80 -10.92
CA LYS A 381 -34.37 -13.76 -9.85
C LYS A 381 -33.05 -14.49 -10.12
N ASN A 382 -32.88 -15.03 -11.31
CA ASN A 382 -31.69 -15.81 -11.66
C ASN A 382 -30.42 -14.96 -11.61
N LEU A 383 -30.50 -13.70 -12.03
CA LEU A 383 -29.39 -12.74 -11.94
C LEU A 383 -29.04 -12.40 -10.50
N ILE A 384 -30.06 -12.13 -9.66
CA ILE A 384 -29.84 -11.85 -8.24
C ILE A 384 -29.26 -13.07 -7.53
N VAL A 385 -29.77 -14.27 -7.78
CA VAL A 385 -29.23 -15.50 -7.19
C VAL A 385 -27.79 -15.75 -7.63
N LEU A 386 -27.46 -15.52 -8.91
CA LEU A 386 -26.10 -15.62 -9.42
C LEU A 386 -25.16 -14.62 -8.72
N PHE A 387 -25.62 -13.38 -8.56
CA PHE A 387 -24.90 -12.34 -7.83
C PHE A 387 -24.71 -12.70 -6.36
N MET A 388 -25.74 -13.20 -5.69
CA MET A 388 -25.69 -13.68 -4.31
C MET A 388 -24.63 -14.78 -4.15
N GLN A 389 -24.62 -15.75 -5.07
CA GLN A 389 -23.66 -16.85 -5.09
C GLN A 389 -22.22 -16.37 -5.30
N ALA A 390 -22.02 -15.41 -6.22
CA ALA A 390 -20.71 -14.83 -6.48
C ALA A 390 -20.17 -14.10 -5.24
N MET A 391 -21.01 -13.32 -4.57
CA MET A 391 -20.63 -12.52 -3.41
C MET A 391 -20.43 -13.35 -2.13
N ASP A 392 -21.17 -14.44 -1.99
CA ASP A 392 -20.97 -15.42 -0.91
C ASP A 392 -19.60 -16.12 -1.02
N THR A 393 -19.09 -16.35 -2.24
CA THR A 393 -17.70 -16.85 -2.44
C THR A 393 -16.65 -15.92 -1.80
N TRP A 394 -16.91 -14.61 -1.77
CA TRP A 394 -16.02 -13.60 -1.18
C TRP A 394 -16.29 -13.35 0.32
N GLY A 395 -17.24 -14.08 0.90
CA GLY A 395 -17.63 -14.01 2.30
C GLY A 395 -18.41 -12.74 2.65
N PHE A 396 -19.17 -12.17 1.71
CA PHE A 396 -20.07 -11.04 2.01
C PHE A 396 -21.42 -11.55 2.54
N PRO A 397 -22.03 -10.87 3.53
CA PRO A 397 -23.35 -11.23 4.02
C PRO A 397 -24.42 -10.92 2.98
N VAL A 398 -25.24 -11.93 2.66
CA VAL A 398 -26.23 -11.84 1.57
C VAL A 398 -27.68 -11.69 2.07
N GLY A 399 -27.87 -11.45 3.37
CA GLY A 399 -29.20 -11.44 4.00
C GLY A 399 -30.16 -10.38 3.46
N ILE A 400 -29.65 -9.26 2.94
CA ILE A 400 -30.50 -8.19 2.37
C ILE A 400 -31.16 -8.66 1.06
N PHE A 401 -30.39 -9.33 0.20
CA PHE A 401 -30.91 -9.87 -1.06
C PHE A 401 -31.79 -11.10 -0.84
N ASP A 402 -31.50 -11.94 0.15
CA ASP A 402 -32.35 -13.08 0.51
C ASP A 402 -33.75 -12.62 0.96
N ASN A 403 -33.82 -11.58 1.79
CA ASN A 403 -35.09 -10.92 2.13
C ASN A 403 -35.76 -10.30 0.89
N PHE A 404 -34.99 -9.73 -0.03
CA PHE A 404 -35.54 -9.18 -1.28
C PHE A 404 -36.11 -10.27 -2.21
N LEU A 405 -35.53 -11.48 -2.23
CA LEU A 405 -36.08 -12.61 -2.97
C LEU A 405 -37.49 -12.98 -2.49
N ILE A 406 -37.80 -12.79 -1.20
CA ILE A 406 -39.16 -12.97 -0.67
C ILE A 406 -40.12 -11.93 -1.28
N THR A 407 -39.70 -10.67 -1.38
CA THR A 407 -40.50 -9.61 -2.02
C THR A 407 -40.72 -9.90 -3.50
N LEU A 408 -39.67 -10.33 -4.20
CA LEU A 408 -39.73 -10.72 -5.60
C LEU A 408 -40.67 -11.92 -5.81
N PHE A 409 -40.62 -12.90 -4.90
CA PHE A 409 -41.53 -14.05 -4.89
C PHE A 409 -42.99 -13.64 -4.67
N ARG A 410 -43.26 -12.70 -3.75
CA ARG A 410 -44.63 -12.17 -3.55
C ARG A 410 -45.17 -11.49 -4.81
N LYS A 411 -44.34 -10.69 -5.49
CA LYS A 411 -44.72 -10.05 -6.77
C LYS A 411 -44.94 -11.08 -7.87
N TYR A 412 -44.08 -12.08 -7.97
CA TYR A 412 -44.24 -13.20 -8.90
C TYR A 412 -45.57 -13.94 -8.66
N ALA A 413 -45.87 -14.25 -7.39
CA ALA A 413 -47.11 -14.90 -7.01
C ALA A 413 -48.34 -14.01 -7.32
N GLU A 414 -48.26 -12.70 -7.13
CA GLU A 414 -49.33 -11.76 -7.48
C GLU A 414 -49.59 -11.73 -9.00
N LEU A 415 -48.55 -11.63 -9.82
CA LEU A 415 -48.68 -11.68 -11.28
C LEU A 415 -49.24 -13.03 -11.75
N LEU A 416 -48.78 -14.13 -11.14
CA LEU A 416 -49.28 -15.46 -11.46
C LEU A 416 -50.75 -15.64 -11.08
N LYS A 417 -51.17 -15.11 -9.92
CA LYS A 417 -52.60 -15.06 -9.51
C LYS A 417 -53.43 -14.26 -10.52
N LYS A 418 -52.93 -13.11 -10.98
CA LYS A 418 -53.62 -12.27 -11.96
C LYS A 418 -53.80 -13.00 -13.30
N ARG A 419 -52.71 -13.58 -13.83
CA ARG A 419 -52.75 -14.36 -15.07
C ARG A 419 -53.71 -15.55 -14.96
N PHE A 420 -53.64 -16.32 -13.88
CA PHE A 420 -54.57 -17.43 -13.64
C PHE A 420 -56.02 -16.95 -13.57
N SER A 421 -56.28 -15.80 -12.93
CA SER A 421 -57.63 -15.22 -12.87
C SER A 421 -58.14 -14.82 -14.26
N ASP A 422 -57.29 -14.25 -15.11
CA ASP A 422 -57.65 -13.83 -16.46
C ASP A 422 -57.91 -15.06 -17.36
N ASP A 423 -57.01 -16.05 -17.33
CA ASP A 423 -57.14 -17.33 -18.05
C ASP A 423 -58.43 -18.08 -17.60
N PHE A 424 -58.70 -18.10 -16.29
CA PHE A 424 -59.92 -18.72 -15.75
C PHE A 424 -61.20 -18.00 -16.19
N GLN A 425 -61.20 -16.66 -16.21
CA GLN A 425 -62.35 -15.89 -16.70
C GLN A 425 -62.60 -16.14 -18.19
N GLU A 426 -61.54 -16.25 -18.98
CA GLU A 426 -61.64 -16.58 -20.41
C GLU A 426 -62.27 -17.97 -20.61
N ILE A 427 -61.80 -18.97 -19.86
CA ILE A 427 -62.36 -20.34 -19.90
C ILE A 427 -63.84 -20.35 -19.54
N VAL A 428 -64.23 -19.66 -18.46
CA VAL A 428 -65.63 -19.63 -18.01
C VAL A 428 -66.53 -18.88 -19.00
N SER A 429 -66.01 -17.84 -19.66
CA SER A 429 -66.77 -17.08 -20.66
C SER A 429 -66.98 -17.83 -21.97
N THR A 430 -66.06 -18.75 -22.30
CA THR A 430 -66.07 -19.52 -23.56
C THR A 430 -66.83 -20.84 -23.43
N ASP A 431 -67.11 -21.31 -22.21
CA ASP A 431 -67.78 -22.60 -22.01
C ASP A 431 -69.29 -22.54 -22.31
N ASP A 432 -69.76 -23.49 -23.12
CA ASP A 432 -71.17 -23.67 -23.46
C ASP A 432 -71.96 -24.46 -22.40
N TYR A 433 -71.28 -24.95 -21.35
CA TYR A 433 -71.83 -25.82 -20.30
C TYR A 433 -72.58 -27.03 -20.86
N MET A 434 -72.06 -27.63 -21.94
CA MET A 434 -72.53 -28.91 -22.46
C MET A 434 -71.60 -30.04 -21.99
N PRO A 435 -72.14 -31.23 -21.64
CA PRO A 435 -71.33 -32.41 -21.38
C PRO A 435 -70.35 -32.69 -22.53
N MET A 436 -69.07 -32.89 -22.22
CA MET A 436 -68.02 -33.02 -23.24
C MET A 436 -68.10 -34.38 -23.95
N PRO A 437 -68.40 -34.44 -25.27
CA PRO A 437 -68.39 -35.69 -26.02
C PRO A 437 -66.98 -36.03 -26.51
N ILE A 438 -66.51 -37.25 -26.24
CA ILE A 438 -65.22 -37.74 -26.73
C ILE A 438 -65.45 -38.89 -27.70
N GLN A 439 -64.81 -38.79 -28.86
CA GLN A 439 -64.91 -39.78 -29.94
C GLN A 439 -63.72 -40.74 -29.95
N ASN A 440 -62.57 -40.32 -29.41
CA ASN A 440 -61.29 -41.01 -29.52
C ASN A 440 -60.73 -41.43 -28.15
N ILE A 441 -60.11 -42.61 -28.09
CA ILE A 441 -59.43 -43.09 -26.88
C ILE A 441 -58.24 -42.23 -26.47
N GLU A 442 -57.55 -41.59 -27.44
CA GLU A 442 -56.44 -40.69 -27.15
C GLU A 442 -56.88 -39.41 -26.45
N GLU A 443 -58.03 -38.84 -26.83
CA GLU A 443 -58.63 -37.69 -26.16
C GLU A 443 -59.10 -38.06 -24.76
N TYR A 444 -59.65 -39.27 -24.62
CA TYR A 444 -60.05 -39.83 -23.34
C TYR A 444 -58.84 -39.95 -22.39
N ASP A 445 -57.73 -40.52 -22.85
CA ASP A 445 -56.49 -40.63 -22.07
C ASP A 445 -55.87 -39.27 -21.76
N LYS A 446 -55.93 -38.30 -22.69
CA LYS A 446 -55.48 -36.92 -22.43
C LYS A 446 -56.31 -36.27 -21.32
N VAL A 447 -57.63 -36.37 -21.39
CA VAL A 447 -58.53 -35.81 -20.36
C VAL A 447 -58.34 -36.52 -19.03
N LEU A 448 -58.19 -37.85 -18.99
CA LEU A 448 -57.89 -38.58 -17.76
C LEU A 448 -56.52 -38.24 -17.16
N ASN A 449 -55.51 -38.07 -17.99
CA ASN A 449 -54.19 -37.71 -17.50
C ASN A 449 -54.21 -36.32 -16.88
N VAL A 450 -54.96 -35.39 -17.47
CA VAL A 450 -55.09 -33.99 -17.06
C VAL A 450 -56.03 -33.78 -15.88
N SER A 451 -57.18 -34.44 -15.89
CA SER A 451 -58.23 -34.28 -14.89
C SER A 451 -58.04 -35.27 -13.75
N TRP A 452 -58.39 -34.87 -12.53
CA TRP A 452 -58.44 -35.79 -11.38
C TRP A 452 -59.71 -36.63 -11.38
N TYR A 453 -60.14 -37.11 -12.55
CA TYR A 453 -61.33 -37.94 -12.69
C TYR A 453 -60.96 -39.41 -12.58
N THR A 454 -61.50 -40.08 -11.56
CA THR A 454 -61.36 -41.52 -11.38
C THR A 454 -62.55 -42.22 -12.07
N PRO A 455 -62.38 -42.80 -13.27
CA PRO A 455 -63.49 -43.42 -13.97
C PRO A 455 -63.99 -44.66 -13.21
N GLU A 456 -65.31 -44.76 -13.04
CA GLU A 456 -65.94 -45.92 -12.37
C GLU A 456 -65.74 -47.24 -13.13
N LYS A 457 -65.50 -47.17 -14.45
CA LYS A 457 -65.30 -48.34 -15.30
C LYS A 457 -63.88 -48.40 -15.85
N PRO A 458 -63.24 -49.59 -15.82
CA PRO A 458 -61.90 -49.78 -16.36
C PRO A 458 -61.86 -49.47 -17.86
N ARG A 459 -60.67 -49.08 -18.34
CA ARG A 459 -60.36 -48.59 -19.70
C ARG A 459 -60.92 -49.46 -20.83
N GLU A 460 -61.03 -50.76 -20.56
CA GLU A 460 -61.38 -51.78 -21.54
C GLU A 460 -62.88 -51.90 -21.82
N GLU A 461 -63.75 -51.34 -20.96
CA GLU A 461 -65.21 -51.47 -21.09
C GLU A 461 -65.90 -50.24 -21.72
N GLN A 462 -65.13 -49.27 -22.21
CA GLN A 462 -65.67 -48.00 -22.67
C GLN A 462 -66.00 -48.02 -24.16
N THR A 463 -67.27 -47.83 -24.49
CA THR A 463 -67.76 -47.67 -25.86
C THR A 463 -67.79 -46.20 -26.23
N PHE A 464 -67.06 -45.82 -27.28
CA PHE A 464 -67.11 -44.48 -27.87
C PHE A 464 -68.33 -44.32 -28.79
N PRO A 465 -68.98 -43.14 -28.86
CA PRO A 465 -68.62 -41.89 -28.19
C PRO A 465 -69.02 -41.88 -26.70
N TYR A 466 -68.07 -41.55 -25.84
CA TYR A 466 -68.29 -41.42 -24.40
C TYR A 466 -68.52 -39.94 -24.07
N VAL A 467 -69.59 -39.65 -23.35
CA VAL A 467 -69.89 -38.28 -22.90
C VAL A 467 -69.48 -38.18 -21.44
N PHE A 468 -68.51 -37.31 -21.15
CA PHE A 468 -68.13 -37.05 -19.77
C PHE A 468 -69.26 -36.33 -19.03
N PRO A 469 -69.43 -36.59 -17.73
CA PRO A 469 -70.45 -35.94 -16.92
C PRO A 469 -70.17 -34.44 -16.71
N PHE A 470 -68.95 -33.96 -16.98
CA PHE A 470 -68.54 -32.56 -16.86
C PHE A 470 -68.41 -31.85 -18.22
N SER A 471 -68.46 -30.52 -18.20
CA SER A 471 -68.21 -29.68 -19.39
C SER A 471 -66.71 -29.50 -19.64
N GLN A 472 -66.37 -28.92 -20.80
CA GLN A 472 -64.99 -28.64 -21.21
C GLN A 472 -64.25 -27.71 -20.21
N MET A 473 -64.99 -26.92 -19.43
CA MET A 473 -64.41 -26.09 -18.36
C MET A 473 -63.56 -26.91 -17.38
N TYR A 474 -64.04 -28.07 -16.90
CA TYR A 474 -63.36 -28.78 -15.81
C TYR A 474 -61.95 -29.27 -16.19
N PRO A 475 -61.72 -29.97 -17.32
CA PRO A 475 -60.38 -30.33 -17.75
C PRO A 475 -59.47 -29.12 -17.99
N LEU A 476 -59.97 -28.05 -18.62
CA LEU A 476 -59.17 -26.84 -18.88
C LEU A 476 -58.71 -26.19 -17.56
N CYS A 477 -59.61 -26.05 -16.59
CA CYS A 477 -59.24 -25.55 -15.27
C CYS A 477 -58.22 -26.46 -14.57
N CYS A 478 -58.32 -27.80 -14.74
CA CYS A 478 -57.31 -28.71 -14.18
C CYS A 478 -55.93 -28.52 -14.83
N ILE A 479 -55.86 -28.26 -16.14
CA ILE A 479 -54.61 -27.92 -16.84
C ILE A 479 -54.02 -26.66 -16.24
N ASP A 480 -54.83 -25.61 -16.10
CA ASP A 480 -54.35 -24.32 -15.63
C ASP A 480 -53.90 -24.37 -14.17
N ILE A 481 -54.60 -25.12 -13.32
CA ILE A 481 -54.17 -25.33 -11.94
C ILE A 481 -52.83 -26.08 -11.90
N ARG A 482 -52.64 -27.11 -12.74
CA ARG A 482 -51.35 -27.83 -12.81
C ARG A 482 -50.24 -26.95 -13.36
N ASN A 483 -50.51 -26.15 -14.39
CA ASN A 483 -49.56 -25.19 -14.92
C ASN A 483 -49.18 -24.13 -13.87
N PHE A 484 -50.18 -23.63 -13.13
CA PHE A 484 -49.98 -22.71 -12.00
C PHE A 484 -49.07 -23.33 -10.93
N LEU A 485 -49.35 -24.57 -10.50
CA LEU A 485 -48.51 -25.29 -9.53
C LEU A 485 -47.09 -25.49 -10.06
N ASN A 486 -46.93 -25.92 -11.31
CA ASN A 486 -45.63 -26.13 -11.93
C ASN A 486 -44.82 -24.83 -12.02
N GLN A 487 -45.46 -23.70 -12.38
CA GLN A 487 -44.80 -22.39 -12.41
C GLN A 487 -44.39 -21.92 -11.01
N PHE A 488 -45.22 -22.19 -10.01
CA PHE A 488 -44.90 -21.88 -8.62
C PHE A 488 -43.71 -22.71 -8.09
N TYR A 489 -43.67 -24.02 -8.39
CA TYR A 489 -42.54 -24.88 -8.04
C TYR A 489 -41.30 -24.63 -8.89
N PHE A 490 -41.44 -24.15 -10.12
CA PHE A 490 -40.31 -23.72 -10.95
C PHE A 490 -39.55 -22.57 -10.28
N PHE A 491 -40.26 -21.65 -9.61
CA PHE A 491 -39.61 -20.65 -8.77
C PHE A 491 -38.86 -21.29 -7.58
N SER A 492 -39.29 -22.43 -7.05
CA SER A 492 -38.68 -23.11 -5.91
C SER A 492 -37.40 -23.88 -6.26
N ASN A 493 -37.31 -24.42 -7.48
CA ASN A 493 -36.23 -25.33 -7.88
C ASN A 493 -34.82 -24.72 -7.83
N ASP A 494 -34.70 -23.39 -7.91
CA ASP A 494 -33.42 -22.70 -7.77
C ASP A 494 -33.33 -22.03 -6.39
N ASP A 495 -32.59 -22.66 -5.47
CA ASP A 495 -31.92 -22.11 -4.28
C ASP A 495 -32.76 -21.23 -3.32
N PHE A 496 -34.08 -21.45 -3.21
CA PHE A 496 -34.89 -20.69 -2.25
C PHE A 496 -34.83 -21.31 -0.85
N GLN A 497 -34.20 -20.61 0.11
CA GLN A 497 -34.08 -21.11 1.49
C GLN A 497 -35.44 -21.17 2.21
N HIS A 498 -36.39 -20.32 1.82
CA HIS A 498 -37.67 -20.17 2.49
C HIS A 498 -38.78 -21.05 1.90
N GLN A 499 -38.52 -22.36 1.75
CA GLN A 499 -39.51 -23.31 1.19
C GLN A 499 -40.85 -23.29 1.95
N ASN A 500 -40.85 -23.07 3.26
CA ASN A 500 -42.08 -22.97 4.05
C ASN A 500 -42.96 -21.77 3.64
N MET A 501 -42.35 -20.64 3.26
CA MET A 501 -43.10 -19.47 2.79
C MET A 501 -43.72 -19.69 1.42
N ILE A 502 -43.09 -20.53 0.59
CA ILE A 502 -43.64 -20.94 -0.71
C ILE A 502 -44.94 -21.69 -0.46
N ASP A 503 -44.93 -22.72 0.38
CA ASP A 503 -46.12 -23.53 0.64
C ASP A 503 -47.27 -22.70 1.24
N GLU A 504 -46.97 -21.80 2.17
CA GLU A 504 -47.97 -20.92 2.77
C GLU A 504 -48.56 -19.95 1.75
N THR A 505 -47.70 -19.30 0.95
CA THR A 505 -48.16 -18.37 -0.09
C THR A 505 -48.92 -19.11 -1.20
N LEU A 506 -48.51 -20.33 -1.54
CA LEU A 506 -49.21 -21.19 -2.48
C LEU A 506 -50.59 -21.50 -1.95
N LYS A 507 -50.68 -21.97 -0.70
CA LYS A 507 -51.93 -22.30 -0.05
C LYS A 507 -52.87 -21.09 -0.03
N GLU A 508 -52.40 -19.94 0.43
CA GLU A 508 -53.20 -18.71 0.46
C GLU A 508 -53.62 -18.25 -0.95
N SER A 509 -52.72 -18.38 -1.93
CA SER A 509 -53.02 -18.04 -3.32
C SER A 509 -54.10 -18.94 -3.90
N LEU A 510 -54.02 -20.23 -3.64
CA LEU A 510 -54.93 -21.21 -4.16
C LEU A 510 -56.27 -21.13 -3.42
N ASP A 511 -56.27 -20.93 -2.11
CA ASP A 511 -57.49 -20.68 -1.34
C ASP A 511 -58.23 -19.42 -1.84
N SER A 512 -57.54 -18.31 -2.07
CA SER A 512 -58.17 -17.08 -2.61
C SER A 512 -58.63 -17.26 -4.05
N LEU A 513 -57.84 -17.88 -4.92
CA LEU A 513 -58.24 -18.14 -6.31
C LEU A 513 -59.45 -19.08 -6.38
N LEU A 514 -59.45 -20.16 -5.60
CA LEU A 514 -60.52 -21.15 -5.60
C LEU A 514 -61.79 -20.68 -4.87
N SER A 515 -61.65 -19.93 -3.78
CA SER A 515 -62.79 -19.44 -3.00
C SER A 515 -63.38 -18.18 -3.60
N ASP A 516 -62.55 -17.18 -3.91
CA ASP A 516 -63.04 -15.89 -4.37
C ASP A 516 -63.37 -15.99 -5.85
N LYS A 517 -62.40 -16.32 -6.72
CA LYS A 517 -62.64 -16.29 -8.16
C LYS A 517 -63.46 -17.46 -8.66
N VAL A 518 -63.06 -18.70 -8.41
CA VAL A 518 -63.78 -19.86 -8.95
C VAL A 518 -65.21 -19.94 -8.39
N CYS A 519 -65.41 -19.75 -7.08
CA CYS A 519 -66.76 -19.84 -6.53
C CYS A 519 -67.61 -18.61 -6.80
N GLU A 520 -67.08 -17.38 -6.79
CA GLU A 520 -67.91 -16.22 -7.14
C GLU A 520 -68.31 -16.26 -8.61
N THR A 521 -67.38 -16.55 -9.53
CA THR A 521 -67.71 -16.60 -10.96
C THR A 521 -68.68 -17.74 -11.27
N LEU A 522 -68.56 -18.91 -10.62
CA LEU A 522 -69.54 -19.99 -10.75
C LEU A 522 -70.89 -19.66 -10.08
N VAL A 523 -70.90 -18.89 -8.98
CA VAL A 523 -72.14 -18.43 -8.34
C VAL A 523 -72.83 -17.35 -9.19
N GLU A 524 -72.07 -16.52 -9.89
CA GLU A 524 -72.59 -15.58 -10.87
C GLU A 524 -73.15 -16.31 -12.09
N SER A 525 -72.46 -17.33 -12.62
CA SER A 525 -72.98 -18.12 -13.74
C SER A 525 -74.22 -18.98 -13.37
N LEU A 526 -74.36 -19.35 -12.09
CA LEU A 526 -75.57 -19.96 -11.52
C LEU A 526 -76.81 -19.04 -11.56
N SER A 527 -76.66 -17.73 -11.82
CA SER A 527 -77.80 -16.83 -12.06
C SER A 527 -78.43 -17.00 -13.45
N SER A 528 -77.83 -17.83 -14.31
CA SER A 528 -78.37 -18.15 -15.64
C SER A 528 -79.70 -18.89 -15.55
N GLN A 529 -80.63 -18.56 -16.43
CA GLN A 529 -82.03 -19.00 -16.34
C GLN A 529 -82.29 -20.46 -16.77
N TYR A 530 -81.34 -21.10 -17.44
CA TYR A 530 -81.53 -22.43 -18.02
C TYR A 530 -81.19 -23.54 -17.01
N LEU A 531 -82.21 -24.31 -16.61
CA LEU A 531 -82.08 -25.42 -15.66
C LEU A 531 -80.99 -26.44 -16.07
N GLY A 532 -80.84 -26.70 -17.38
CA GLY A 532 -79.80 -27.60 -17.89
C GLY A 532 -78.38 -27.14 -17.57
N GLN A 533 -78.11 -25.84 -17.71
CA GLN A 533 -76.80 -25.26 -17.39
C GLN A 533 -76.55 -25.27 -15.88
N ILE A 534 -77.58 -25.01 -15.06
CA ILE A 534 -77.48 -25.09 -13.59
C ILE A 534 -77.09 -26.50 -13.13
N VAL A 535 -77.74 -27.53 -13.69
CA VAL A 535 -77.42 -28.93 -13.37
C VAL A 535 -75.99 -29.26 -13.80
N GLN A 536 -75.55 -28.82 -14.97
CA GLN A 536 -74.19 -29.05 -15.44
C GLN A 536 -73.13 -28.36 -14.57
N ILE A 537 -73.38 -27.10 -14.17
CA ILE A 537 -72.51 -26.36 -13.24
C ILE A 537 -72.43 -27.08 -11.89
N LEU A 538 -73.55 -27.61 -11.39
CA LEU A 538 -73.58 -28.41 -10.15
C LEU A 538 -72.75 -29.69 -10.26
N ILE A 539 -72.80 -30.38 -11.41
CA ILE A 539 -71.97 -31.57 -11.65
C ILE A 539 -70.49 -31.18 -11.76
N ASN A 540 -70.16 -30.10 -12.48
CA ASN A 540 -68.80 -29.57 -12.55
C ASN A 540 -68.26 -29.22 -11.15
N LEU A 541 -69.09 -28.60 -10.30
CA LEU A 541 -68.73 -28.27 -8.92
C LEU A 541 -68.47 -29.51 -8.07
N GLU A 542 -69.21 -30.60 -8.28
CA GLU A 542 -68.96 -31.87 -7.57
C GLU A 542 -67.64 -32.51 -8.00
N HIS A 543 -67.33 -32.53 -9.30
CA HIS A 543 -66.02 -32.98 -9.78
C HIS A 543 -64.89 -32.06 -9.32
N PHE A 544 -65.14 -30.76 -9.21
CA PHE A 544 -64.17 -29.81 -8.69
C PHE A 544 -63.94 -29.98 -7.18
N GLU A 545 -64.95 -30.42 -6.42
CA GLU A 545 -64.81 -30.79 -5.00
C GLU A 545 -63.86 -32.00 -4.84
N VAL A 546 -63.99 -33.01 -5.70
CA VAL A 546 -63.08 -34.16 -5.74
C VAL A 546 -61.66 -33.72 -6.16
N ALA A 547 -61.55 -32.88 -7.20
CA ALA A 547 -60.27 -32.31 -7.63
C ALA A 547 -59.55 -31.55 -6.51
N CYS A 548 -60.28 -30.81 -5.68
CA CYS A 548 -59.66 -30.10 -4.55
C CYS A 548 -59.09 -31.05 -3.49
N GLN A 549 -59.75 -32.18 -3.23
CA GLN A 549 -59.23 -33.20 -2.31
C GLN A 549 -57.96 -33.84 -2.87
N GLU A 550 -57.93 -34.16 -4.16
CA GLU A 550 -56.75 -34.67 -4.85
C GLU A 550 -55.61 -33.64 -4.88
N LEU A 551 -55.95 -32.36 -5.04
CA LEU A 551 -54.96 -31.29 -4.99
C LEU A 551 -54.39 -31.09 -3.59
N GLU A 552 -55.19 -31.22 -2.53
CA GLU A 552 -54.67 -31.25 -1.14
C GLU A 552 -53.67 -32.39 -0.94
N LEU A 553 -53.93 -33.57 -1.52
CA LEU A 553 -53.01 -34.71 -1.50
C LEU A 553 -51.73 -34.43 -2.31
N LEU A 554 -51.84 -33.83 -3.49
CA LEU A 554 -50.68 -33.45 -4.30
C LEU A 554 -49.81 -32.39 -3.61
N LEU A 555 -50.41 -31.39 -2.97
CA LEU A 555 -49.68 -30.39 -2.19
C LEU A 555 -48.99 -31.04 -0.99
N ALA A 556 -49.65 -31.98 -0.32
CA ALA A 556 -49.02 -32.74 0.77
C ALA A 556 -47.86 -33.61 0.27
N ALA A 557 -47.95 -34.19 -0.93
CA ALA A 557 -46.89 -34.99 -1.52
C ALA A 557 -45.72 -34.16 -2.07
N ALA A 558 -46.00 -32.95 -2.58
CA ALA A 558 -44.98 -32.03 -3.10
C ALA A 558 -44.18 -31.33 -1.99
N ARG A 559 -44.67 -31.35 -0.74
CA ARG A 559 -43.91 -30.90 0.41
C ARG A 559 -42.67 -31.77 0.61
N SER A 560 -41.51 -31.14 0.55
CA SER A 560 -40.25 -31.79 0.90
C SER A 560 -40.35 -32.38 2.32
N PRO A 561 -39.89 -33.63 2.54
CA PRO A 561 -40.02 -34.34 3.81
C PRO A 561 -39.31 -33.64 4.99
N ASN A 562 -38.54 -32.58 4.72
CA ASN A 562 -37.80 -31.81 5.72
C ASN A 562 -38.60 -30.66 6.38
N SER A 563 -39.87 -30.44 5.98
CA SER A 563 -40.72 -29.48 6.69
C SER A 563 -41.20 -30.09 8.02
N SER A 564 -40.79 -29.48 9.14
CA SER A 564 -41.17 -29.86 10.51
C SER A 564 -42.68 -29.80 10.82
N SER A 565 -43.49 -29.45 9.83
CA SER A 565 -44.97 -29.48 9.85
C SER A 565 -45.57 -30.68 9.09
N SER A 566 -44.80 -31.75 8.87
CA SER A 566 -45.18 -32.97 8.13
C SER A 566 -46.44 -33.72 8.65
N GLY A 567 -47.09 -33.25 9.72
CA GLY A 567 -48.22 -33.93 10.37
C GLY A 567 -49.60 -33.26 10.26
N SER A 568 -49.71 -32.04 9.72
CA SER A 568 -51.02 -31.34 9.67
C SER A 568 -51.65 -31.43 8.28
N PRO A 569 -52.81 -32.10 8.10
CA PRO A 569 -53.53 -32.08 6.83
C PRO A 569 -53.94 -30.64 6.51
N ILE A 570 -53.51 -30.14 5.35
CA ILE A 570 -53.93 -28.83 4.87
C ILE A 570 -55.37 -29.00 4.36
N THR A 571 -56.35 -28.61 5.17
CA THR A 571 -57.72 -28.38 4.67
C THR A 571 -57.75 -27.02 4.01
N LEU A 572 -58.02 -26.96 2.71
CA LEU A 572 -58.30 -25.71 1.99
C LEU A 572 -59.61 -25.14 2.53
N GLN A 573 -59.67 -23.83 2.80
CA GLN A 573 -60.94 -23.21 3.21
C GLN A 573 -62.00 -23.32 2.09
N ALA A 574 -61.54 -23.47 0.84
CA ALA A 574 -62.39 -23.69 -0.32
C ALA A 574 -63.27 -24.96 -0.20
N THR A 575 -62.82 -26.02 0.47
CA THR A 575 -63.65 -27.23 0.66
C THR A 575 -64.74 -26.98 1.70
N ALA A 576 -64.44 -26.23 2.77
CA ALA A 576 -65.41 -25.84 3.79
C ALA A 576 -66.46 -24.83 3.26
N SER A 577 -66.05 -23.82 2.48
CA SER A 577 -66.97 -22.82 1.94
C SER A 577 -67.93 -23.42 0.91
N ARG A 578 -67.46 -24.40 0.12
CA ARG A 578 -68.28 -25.12 -0.87
C ARG A 578 -69.30 -26.06 -0.23
N THR A 579 -68.92 -26.81 0.81
CA THR A 579 -69.87 -27.66 1.55
C THR A 579 -70.96 -26.84 2.24
N GLN A 580 -70.63 -25.65 2.76
CA GLN A 580 -71.61 -24.76 3.39
C GLN A 580 -72.54 -24.08 2.37
N LYS A 581 -72.03 -23.60 1.23
CA LYS A 581 -72.87 -23.03 0.15
C LYS A 581 -73.76 -24.10 -0.51
N ARG A 582 -73.27 -25.34 -0.66
CA ARG A 582 -74.01 -26.49 -1.19
C ARG A 582 -75.13 -26.94 -0.24
N THR A 583 -74.88 -26.98 1.07
CA THR A 583 -75.92 -27.37 2.05
C THR A 583 -77.03 -26.32 2.15
N GLY A 584 -76.68 -25.02 2.19
CA GLY A 584 -77.67 -23.94 2.20
C GLY A 584 -78.59 -23.93 0.96
N ARG A 585 -78.04 -24.15 -0.24
CA ARG A 585 -78.86 -24.18 -1.46
C ARG A 585 -79.57 -25.51 -1.71
N LYS A 586 -79.05 -26.65 -1.24
CA LYS A 586 -79.80 -27.93 -1.23
C LYS A 586 -81.00 -27.86 -0.28
N THR A 587 -80.89 -27.11 0.83
CA THR A 587 -82.05 -26.84 1.69
C THR A 587 -83.06 -25.93 1.02
N ASP A 588 -82.63 -24.87 0.31
CA ASP A 588 -83.54 -23.95 -0.41
C ASP A 588 -84.25 -24.61 -1.62
N PHE A 589 -83.57 -25.52 -2.32
CA PHE A 589 -84.18 -26.30 -3.41
C PHE A 589 -85.16 -27.35 -2.88
N ARG A 590 -84.86 -27.98 -1.73
CA ARG A 590 -85.79 -28.92 -1.09
C ARG A 590 -87.00 -28.20 -0.50
N SER A 591 -86.84 -27.01 0.06
CA SER A 591 -87.96 -26.22 0.59
C SER A 591 -88.79 -25.50 -0.48
N SER A 592 -88.31 -25.40 -1.73
CA SER A 592 -89.12 -24.94 -2.87
C SER A 592 -89.83 -26.07 -3.63
N GLN A 593 -89.51 -27.35 -3.32
CA GLN A 593 -90.20 -28.53 -3.87
C GLN A 593 -91.20 -29.19 -2.90
N PHE A 594 -91.31 -28.68 -1.67
CA PHE A 594 -92.39 -28.95 -0.72
C PHE A 594 -93.22 -27.67 -0.54
#